data_AF-A0A172T6A6-F1
#
_entry.id   AF-A0A172T6A6-F1
#
_cell.length_a   1.000
_cell.length_b   1.000
_cell.length_c   1.000
_cell.angle_alpha   90.00
_cell.angle_beta   90.00
_cell.angle_gamma   90.00
#
_symmetry.space_group_name_H-M   'P 1'
#
loop_
_entity.id
_entity.type
_entity.pdbx_description
1 polymer ?
#
loop_
_entity_poly.entity_id
_entity_poly.type
_entity_poly.pdbx_seq_one_letter_code
_entity_poly.pdbx_strand_id
1 'polypeptide(L)'
;MGVGLKLTEKHVLGGLIALLVLAAPAALALPKYRLQAINQFHLDDGSGLAALDRRVMSCSYCHVKESGGAPWNPFGEAIQATFKANAEAGGKAKFPEILFTLLESGGDADGDTYPDALEVWAKTLPGDAASKPDGVLETVQAEFEAVGGAEQFMPRGK
;
A
#
# COMPACT_ATOMS: atom_id res chain seq x y z
N MET A 1 -52.73 -59.55 19.55
CA MET A 1 -52.50 -58.55 18.51
C MET A 1 -51.47 -57.57 19.05
N GLY A 2 -50.23 -57.67 18.58
CA GLY A 2 -49.14 -56.80 19.02
C GLY A 2 -48.99 -55.59 18.10
N VAL A 3 -48.28 -54.56 18.57
CA VAL A 3 -47.38 -53.74 17.75
C VAL A 3 -46.23 -53.30 18.65
N GLY A 4 -45.02 -53.78 18.34
CA GLY A 4 -43.78 -53.38 18.99
C GLY A 4 -43.30 -52.03 18.48
N LEU A 5 -42.76 -51.22 19.39
CA LEU A 5 -42.09 -49.97 19.08
C LEU A 5 -40.71 -50.29 18.48
N LYS A 6 -40.57 -50.19 17.15
CA LYS A 6 -39.25 -50.25 16.49
C LYS A 6 -38.60 -48.87 16.57
N LEU A 7 -37.65 -48.71 17.48
CA LEU A 7 -36.67 -47.62 17.40
C LEU A 7 -35.78 -47.89 16.18
N THR A 8 -35.96 -47.12 15.12
CA THR A 8 -35.12 -47.19 13.92
C THR A 8 -33.86 -46.34 14.10
N GLU A 9 -32.71 -47.01 14.18
CA GLU A 9 -31.33 -46.50 14.23
C GLU A 9 -30.88 -45.71 12.98
N LYS A 10 -31.67 -44.74 12.49
CA LYS A 10 -31.37 -44.06 11.22
C LYS A 10 -31.21 -42.54 11.29
N HIS A 11 -31.20 -41.94 12.48
CA HIS A 11 -31.20 -40.48 12.60
C HIS A 11 -29.99 -39.89 13.36
N VAL A 12 -29.04 -40.71 13.81
CA VAL A 12 -27.88 -40.18 14.57
C VAL A 12 -26.68 -39.87 13.66
N LEU A 13 -26.63 -40.37 12.42
CA LEU A 13 -25.46 -40.23 11.56
C LEU A 13 -25.56 -39.11 10.50
N GLY A 14 -26.72 -38.45 10.36
CA GLY A 14 -26.94 -37.39 9.36
C GLY A 14 -26.66 -35.96 9.83
N GLY A 15 -26.47 -35.73 11.14
CA GLY A 15 -26.34 -34.39 11.71
C GLY A 15 -24.91 -33.86 11.84
N LEU A 16 -23.89 -34.70 11.68
CA LEU A 16 -22.49 -34.35 11.97
C LEU A 16 -21.66 -33.95 10.75
N ILE A 17 -22.18 -34.07 9.53
CA ILE A 17 -21.44 -33.75 8.29
C ILE A 17 -21.75 -32.33 7.78
N ALA A 18 -22.83 -31.68 8.24
CA ALA A 18 -23.20 -30.34 7.81
C ALA A 18 -22.44 -29.20 8.54
N LEU A 19 -21.62 -29.52 9.55
CA LEU A 19 -20.93 -28.52 10.38
C LEU A 19 -19.42 -28.39 10.11
N LEU A 20 -18.93 -28.89 8.96
CA LEU A 20 -17.50 -28.91 8.62
C LEU A 20 -17.11 -28.12 7.36
N VAL A 21 -17.99 -27.25 6.82
CA VAL A 21 -17.73 -26.53 5.56
C VAL A 21 -17.37 -25.04 5.73
N LEU A 22 -17.35 -24.47 6.94
CA LEU A 22 -17.11 -23.02 7.13
C LEU A 22 -15.70 -22.60 7.59
N ALA A 23 -14.70 -23.49 7.56
CA ALA A 23 -13.33 -23.15 7.95
C ALA A 23 -12.35 -23.06 6.76
N ALA A 24 -12.82 -22.67 5.56
CA ALA A 24 -11.89 -22.24 4.53
C ALA A 24 -11.24 -20.94 5.02
N PRO A 25 -9.91 -20.89 5.22
CA PRO A 25 -9.25 -19.64 5.51
C PRO A 25 -9.56 -18.71 4.35
N ALA A 26 -10.17 -17.56 4.65
CA ALA A 26 -10.26 -16.49 3.67
C ALA A 26 -8.82 -16.17 3.27
N ALA A 27 -8.42 -16.62 2.09
CA ALA A 27 -7.21 -16.15 1.45
C ALA A 27 -7.45 -14.65 1.20
N LEU A 28 -7.12 -13.83 2.19
CA LEU A 28 -7.15 -12.39 2.08
C LEU A 28 -6.15 -12.04 0.99
N ALA A 29 -6.67 -11.83 -0.22
CA ALA A 29 -5.87 -11.34 -1.33
C ALA A 29 -5.16 -10.08 -0.83
N LEU A 30 -3.82 -10.11 -0.82
CA LEU A 30 -3.03 -8.98 -0.39
C LEU A 30 -3.49 -7.73 -1.17
N PRO A 31 -3.80 -6.62 -0.49
CA PRO A 31 -4.18 -5.40 -1.16
C PRO A 31 -3.15 -5.02 -2.22
N LYS A 32 -3.62 -4.63 -3.41
CA LYS A 32 -2.75 -4.28 -4.56
C LYS A 32 -2.08 -2.91 -4.41
N TYR A 33 -1.85 -2.42 -3.19
CA TYR A 33 -1.31 -1.08 -2.91
C TYR A 33 0.03 -0.83 -3.62
N ARG A 34 0.93 -1.81 -3.58
CA ARG A 34 2.22 -1.72 -4.31
C ARG A 34 2.03 -1.48 -5.81
N LEU A 35 1.09 -2.18 -6.45
CA LEU A 35 0.84 -2.00 -7.89
C LEU A 35 0.21 -0.65 -8.19
N GLN A 36 -0.64 -0.15 -7.29
CA GLN A 36 -1.21 1.19 -7.42
C GLN A 36 -0.13 2.27 -7.27
N ALA A 37 0.77 2.14 -6.29
CA ALA A 37 1.89 3.05 -6.09
C ALA A 37 2.84 3.05 -7.29
N ILE A 38 3.26 1.87 -7.79
CA ILE A 38 4.12 1.75 -8.97
C ILE A 38 3.55 2.55 -10.15
N ASN A 39 2.27 2.37 -10.45
CA ASN A 39 1.64 3.03 -11.58
C ASN A 39 1.45 4.54 -11.35
N GLN A 40 1.05 4.93 -10.15
CA GLN A 40 0.82 6.33 -9.82
C GLN A 40 2.12 7.15 -9.80
N PHE A 41 3.22 6.54 -9.36
CA PHE A 41 4.55 7.14 -9.29
C PHE A 41 5.34 7.01 -10.60
N HIS A 42 4.73 6.43 -11.66
CA HIS A 42 5.36 6.19 -12.96
C HIS A 42 6.67 5.39 -12.88
N LEU A 43 6.76 4.48 -11.91
CA LEU A 43 7.97 3.68 -11.67
C LEU A 43 8.16 2.57 -12.71
N ASP A 44 7.15 2.29 -13.52
CA ASP A 44 7.12 1.25 -14.55
C ASP A 44 7.51 1.75 -15.96
N ASP A 45 7.97 3.00 -16.10
CA ASP A 45 8.32 3.62 -17.37
C ASP A 45 9.67 3.18 -17.98
N GLY A 46 10.40 2.30 -17.28
CA GLY A 46 11.70 1.77 -17.70
C GLY A 46 12.88 2.75 -17.54
N SER A 47 12.68 3.93 -16.94
CA SER A 47 13.66 5.01 -16.90
C SER A 47 14.58 5.02 -15.67
N GLY A 48 14.70 3.89 -14.94
CA GLY A 48 15.78 3.75 -13.93
C GLY A 48 15.46 3.01 -12.63
N LEU A 49 14.41 2.18 -12.56
CA LEU A 49 14.04 1.48 -11.31
C LEU A 49 14.31 -0.02 -11.32
N ALA A 50 15.09 -0.50 -12.29
CA ALA A 50 15.62 -1.86 -12.29
C ALA A 50 16.51 -2.15 -11.05
N ALA A 51 16.87 -1.13 -10.26
CA ALA A 51 17.55 -1.26 -8.97
C ALA A 51 16.61 -1.45 -7.76
N LEU A 52 15.31 -1.12 -7.86
CA LEU A 52 14.34 -1.23 -6.76
C LEU A 52 13.48 -2.48 -6.89
N ASP A 53 14.13 -3.61 -7.12
CA ASP A 53 13.46 -4.89 -7.23
C ASP A 53 12.58 -5.17 -5.98
N ARG A 54 11.43 -5.81 -6.07
CA ARG A 54 11.45 -7.21 -6.51
C ARG A 54 11.05 -7.43 -7.97
N ARG A 55 10.96 -6.32 -8.71
CA ARG A 55 10.57 -6.07 -10.11
C ARG A 55 10.99 -4.65 -10.54
N VAL A 56 10.49 -3.70 -9.75
CA VAL A 56 10.28 -2.27 -10.09
C VAL A 56 10.19 -1.37 -8.83
N MET A 57 9.50 -1.83 -7.76
CA MET A 57 9.49 -1.18 -6.43
C MET A 57 9.66 -2.24 -5.33
N SER A 58 10.58 -2.07 -4.39
CA SER A 58 10.79 -2.98 -3.26
C SER A 58 9.66 -2.85 -2.22
N CYS A 59 9.50 -3.83 -1.33
CA CYS A 59 8.59 -3.62 -0.19
C CYS A 59 9.14 -2.58 0.78
N SER A 60 10.46 -2.36 0.79
CA SER A 60 11.10 -1.34 1.62
C SER A 60 10.69 0.10 1.31
N TYR A 61 10.00 0.34 0.19
CA TYR A 61 9.45 1.66 -0.13
C TYR A 61 8.48 2.17 0.95
N CYS A 62 7.67 1.30 1.57
CA CYS A 62 6.73 1.66 2.64
C CYS A 62 6.95 0.88 3.94
N HIS A 63 7.87 -0.08 3.96
CA HIS A 63 8.04 -1.01 5.07
C HIS A 63 9.50 -1.06 5.51
N VAL A 64 9.77 -1.42 6.76
CA VAL A 64 11.16 -1.71 7.17
C VAL A 64 11.62 -3.06 6.58
N LYS A 65 10.69 -4.00 6.39
CA LYS A 65 11.00 -5.36 5.92
C LYS A 65 10.79 -5.48 4.42
N GLU A 66 11.74 -6.12 3.73
CA GLU A 66 11.62 -6.50 2.32
C GLU A 66 10.50 -7.52 2.04
N SER A 67 10.00 -8.21 3.08
CA SER A 67 8.82 -9.06 2.97
C SER A 67 7.51 -8.27 2.97
N GLY A 68 7.54 -6.97 3.26
CA GLY A 68 6.37 -6.17 3.60
C GLY A 68 5.82 -6.45 5.00
N GLY A 69 4.68 -5.84 5.31
CA GLY A 69 4.04 -5.89 6.62
C GLY A 69 4.73 -5.01 7.66
N ALA A 70 4.23 -5.01 8.90
CA ALA A 70 4.83 -4.22 9.98
C ALA A 70 6.24 -4.72 10.35
N PRO A 71 7.15 -3.83 10.79
CA PRO A 71 6.96 -2.39 10.98
C PRO A 71 7.03 -1.57 9.68
N TRP A 72 6.45 -0.38 9.71
CA TRP A 72 6.42 0.59 8.61
C TRP A 72 7.67 1.47 8.68
N ASN A 73 8.20 1.88 7.53
CA ASN A 73 9.23 2.93 7.50
C ASN A 73 8.56 4.30 7.68
N PRO A 74 9.31 5.41 7.83
CA PRO A 74 8.73 6.74 8.01
C PRO A 74 7.68 7.10 6.94
N PHE A 75 7.96 6.84 5.65
CA PHE A 75 6.98 7.06 4.58
C PHE A 75 5.69 6.22 4.74
N GLY A 76 5.82 4.95 5.11
CA GLY A 76 4.69 4.07 5.40
C GLY A 76 3.86 4.54 6.59
N GLU A 77 4.51 5.10 7.62
CA GLU A 77 3.84 5.74 8.75
C GLU A 77 3.11 7.02 8.32
N ALA A 78 3.71 7.85 7.46
CA ALA A 78 3.08 9.04 6.89
C ALA A 78 1.83 8.69 6.05
N ILE A 79 1.87 7.62 5.25
CA ILE A 79 0.69 7.09 4.55
C ILE A 79 -0.41 6.70 5.54
N GLN A 80 -0.06 5.99 6.62
CA GLN A 80 -1.03 5.60 7.64
C GLN A 80 -1.64 6.80 8.36
N ALA A 81 -0.81 7.79 8.70
CA ALA A 81 -1.27 9.04 9.31
C ALA A 81 -2.23 9.78 8.38
N THR A 82 -1.95 9.80 7.07
CA THR A 82 -2.83 10.43 6.08
C THR A 82 -4.17 9.70 5.94
N PHE A 83 -4.17 8.36 5.94
CA PHE A 83 -5.42 7.57 6.01
C PHE A 83 -6.22 7.90 7.27
N LYS A 84 -5.56 7.93 8.43
CA LYS A 84 -6.19 8.21 9.71
C LYS A 84 -6.81 9.61 9.72
N ALA A 85 -6.06 10.63 9.30
CA ALA A 85 -6.55 12.00 9.21
C ALA A 85 -7.74 12.13 8.25
N ASN A 86 -7.70 11.45 7.08
CA ASN A 86 -8.82 11.42 6.16
C ASN A 86 -10.07 10.81 6.81
N ALA A 87 -9.93 9.68 7.50
CA ALA A 87 -11.04 9.01 8.17
C ALA A 87 -11.61 9.84 9.33
N GLU A 88 -10.76 10.49 10.12
CA GLU A 88 -11.16 11.39 11.21
C GLU A 88 -11.92 12.62 10.69
N ALA A 89 -11.59 13.10 9.50
CA ALA A 89 -12.34 14.14 8.79
C ALA A 89 -13.63 13.63 8.11
N GLY A 90 -14.01 12.36 8.29
CA GLY A 90 -15.20 11.76 7.67
C GLY A 90 -15.00 11.35 6.20
N GLY A 91 -13.77 11.38 5.71
CA GLY A 91 -13.38 11.00 4.36
C GLY A 91 -13.46 9.50 4.10
N LYS A 92 -13.47 9.15 2.82
CA LYS A 92 -13.49 7.75 2.33
C LYS A 92 -12.50 7.55 1.17
N ALA A 93 -11.45 8.38 1.14
CA ALA A 93 -10.43 8.37 0.11
C ALA A 93 -9.85 6.95 -0.04
N LYS A 94 -9.53 6.56 -1.27
CA LYS A 94 -8.85 5.28 -1.53
C LYS A 94 -7.35 5.54 -1.53
N PHE A 95 -6.61 4.45 -1.65
CA PHE A 95 -5.16 4.49 -1.57
C PHE A 95 -4.51 5.48 -2.55
N PRO A 96 -4.90 5.55 -3.83
CA PRO A 96 -4.32 6.54 -4.73
C PRO A 96 -4.56 7.99 -4.32
N GLU A 97 -5.77 8.31 -3.85
CA GLU A 97 -6.08 9.66 -3.37
C GLU A 97 -5.32 9.99 -2.09
N ILE A 98 -5.11 9.02 -1.20
CA ILE A 98 -4.28 9.19 0.00
C ILE A 98 -2.81 9.41 -0.36
N LEU A 99 -2.27 8.64 -1.30
CA LEU A 99 -0.91 8.85 -1.80
C LEU A 99 -0.76 10.27 -2.36
N PHE A 100 -1.68 10.69 -3.21
CA PHE A 100 -1.63 12.04 -3.78
C PHE A 100 -1.74 13.12 -2.70
N THR A 101 -2.66 12.97 -1.74
CA THR A 101 -2.81 13.90 -0.62
C THR A 101 -1.52 14.02 0.19
N LEU A 102 -0.83 12.90 0.44
CA LEU A 102 0.46 12.91 1.13
C LEU A 102 1.52 13.67 0.31
N LEU A 103 1.69 13.33 -0.97
CA LEU A 103 2.71 13.96 -1.82
C LEU A 103 2.44 15.45 -2.04
N GLU A 104 1.18 15.85 -2.23
CA GLU A 104 0.77 17.25 -2.38
C GLU A 104 0.99 18.08 -1.10
N SER A 105 1.02 17.44 0.08
CA SER A 105 1.24 18.13 1.35
C SER A 105 2.66 18.72 1.51
N GLY A 106 3.61 18.29 0.67
CA GLY A 106 5.01 18.73 0.76
C GLY A 106 5.74 18.23 2.01
N GLY A 107 5.27 17.14 2.62
CA GLY A 107 5.95 16.50 3.74
C GLY A 107 7.30 15.90 3.36
N ASP A 108 8.15 15.72 4.36
CA ASP A 108 9.45 15.06 4.33
C ASP A 108 9.43 14.02 5.46
N ALA A 109 9.13 12.77 5.10
CA ALA A 109 8.77 11.75 6.08
C ALA A 109 9.99 11.24 6.87
N ASP A 110 11.16 11.16 6.26
CA ASP A 110 12.38 10.68 6.92
C ASP A 110 13.30 11.80 7.45
N GLY A 111 12.99 13.06 7.13
CA GLY A 111 13.59 14.26 7.70
C GLY A 111 14.93 14.64 7.07
N ASP A 112 15.18 14.22 5.84
CA ASP A 112 16.45 14.41 5.15
C ASP A 112 16.56 15.73 4.36
N THR A 113 15.52 16.57 4.47
CA THR A 113 15.28 17.88 3.83
C THR A 113 14.70 17.84 2.42
N TYR A 114 14.50 16.66 1.81
CA TYR A 114 13.83 16.53 0.53
C TYR A 114 12.36 16.15 0.73
N PRO A 115 11.39 16.85 0.10
CA PRO A 115 9.99 16.45 0.18
C PRO A 115 9.73 15.09 -0.49
N ASP A 116 8.83 14.30 0.09
CA ASP A 116 8.46 12.95 -0.35
C ASP A 116 8.16 12.89 -1.87
N ALA A 117 7.45 13.91 -2.38
CA ALA A 117 7.07 13.98 -3.79
C ALA A 117 8.27 14.17 -4.73
N LEU A 118 9.23 14.97 -4.30
CA LEU A 118 10.46 15.21 -5.03
C LEU A 118 11.32 13.94 -5.04
N GLU A 119 11.38 13.22 -3.93
CA GLU A 119 12.07 11.93 -3.83
C GLU A 119 11.46 10.84 -4.71
N VAL A 120 10.12 10.73 -4.72
CA VAL A 120 9.40 9.84 -5.63
C VAL A 120 9.76 10.15 -7.09
N TRP A 121 9.78 11.43 -7.47
CA TRP A 121 10.16 11.87 -8.81
C TRP A 121 11.63 11.57 -9.14
N ALA A 122 12.53 11.82 -8.18
CA ALA A 122 13.96 11.54 -8.29
C ALA A 122 14.28 10.04 -8.19
N LYS A 123 13.28 9.19 -8.00
CA LYS A 123 13.38 7.73 -7.88
C LYS A 123 14.22 7.28 -6.69
N THR A 124 14.12 8.02 -5.60
CA THR A 124 14.72 7.71 -4.30
C THR A 124 13.67 7.12 -3.34
N LEU A 125 14.03 6.92 -2.07
CA LEU A 125 13.21 6.19 -1.10
C LEU A 125 12.80 7.16 0.01
N PRO A 126 11.56 7.69 0.00
CA PRO A 126 11.13 8.74 0.96
C PRO A 126 10.97 8.28 2.42
N GLY A 127 11.39 7.07 2.73
CA GLY A 127 11.43 6.52 4.08
C GLY A 127 12.83 6.09 4.49
N ASP A 128 13.86 6.54 3.77
CA ASP A 128 15.26 6.24 4.02
C ASP A 128 16.13 7.46 3.69
N ALA A 129 16.47 8.23 4.72
CA ALA A 129 17.27 9.45 4.63
C ALA A 129 18.68 9.28 4.00
N ALA A 130 19.13 8.03 3.82
CA ALA A 130 20.36 7.73 3.08
C ALA A 130 20.15 7.66 1.56
N SER A 131 18.92 7.44 1.09
CA SER A 131 18.53 7.29 -0.29
C SER A 131 17.78 8.54 -0.74
N LYS A 132 18.54 9.53 -1.21
CA LYS A 132 18.04 10.87 -1.52
C LYS A 132 18.57 11.44 -2.83
N PRO A 133 17.93 12.47 -3.40
CA PRO A 133 18.33 13.05 -4.66
C PRO A 133 19.77 13.57 -4.62
N ASP A 134 20.48 13.40 -5.73
CA ASP A 134 21.77 14.04 -5.93
C ASP A 134 21.56 15.52 -6.26
N GLY A 135 22.23 16.41 -5.54
CA GLY A 135 22.24 17.84 -5.84
C GLY A 135 21.93 18.72 -4.64
N VAL A 136 21.57 19.98 -4.94
CA VAL A 136 21.12 20.96 -3.95
C VAL A 136 19.61 21.09 -4.09
N LEU A 137 18.89 21.09 -2.97
CA LEU A 137 17.43 21.10 -2.91
C LEU A 137 16.78 22.09 -3.88
N GLU A 138 17.23 23.35 -3.92
CA GLU A 138 16.61 24.37 -4.77
C GLU A 138 16.69 24.02 -6.27
N THR A 139 17.78 23.39 -6.72
CA THR A 139 17.94 22.97 -8.11
C THR A 139 17.00 21.80 -8.42
N VAL A 140 17.01 20.78 -7.57
CA VAL A 140 16.20 19.56 -7.79
C VAL A 140 14.71 19.90 -7.71
N GLN A 141 14.31 20.79 -6.79
CA GLN A 141 12.95 21.29 -6.67
C GLN A 141 12.51 22.05 -7.92
N ALA A 142 13.36 22.92 -8.47
CA ALA A 142 13.04 23.64 -9.70
C ALA A 142 12.85 22.70 -10.90
N GLU A 143 13.64 21.63 -11.01
CA GLU A 143 13.49 20.61 -12.05
C GLU A 143 12.19 19.81 -11.88
N PHE A 144 11.86 19.41 -10.64
CA PHE A 144 10.62 18.73 -10.30
C PHE A 144 9.39 19.58 -10.65
N GLU A 145 9.39 20.87 -10.29
CA GLU A 145 8.31 21.81 -10.63
C GLU A 145 8.16 22.02 -12.14
N ALA A 146 9.28 22.11 -12.87
CA ALA A 146 9.27 22.34 -14.32
C ALA A 146 8.59 21.20 -15.11
N VAL A 147 8.54 19.98 -14.56
CA VAL A 147 7.86 18.84 -15.17
C VAL A 147 6.45 18.59 -14.60
N GLY A 148 5.94 19.48 -13.76
CA GLY A 148 4.57 19.44 -13.24
C GLY A 148 4.45 19.15 -11.74
N GLY A 149 5.56 19.06 -10.99
CA GLY A 149 5.55 18.91 -9.53
C GLY A 149 4.72 17.72 -9.06
N ALA A 150 4.06 17.84 -7.91
CA ALA A 150 3.26 16.76 -7.33
C ALA A 150 2.01 16.40 -8.17
N GLU A 151 1.50 17.32 -9.00
CA GLU A 151 0.32 17.10 -9.84
C GLU A 151 0.51 15.93 -10.82
N GLN A 152 1.76 15.63 -11.20
CA GLN A 152 2.07 14.48 -12.05
C GLN A 152 1.66 13.13 -11.42
N PHE A 153 1.51 13.08 -10.09
CA PHE A 153 1.10 11.90 -9.32
C PHE A 153 -0.40 11.88 -9.00
N MET A 154 -1.18 12.80 -9.56
CA MET A 154 -2.63 12.78 -9.37
C MET A 154 -3.24 11.45 -9.85
N PRO A 155 -4.19 10.85 -9.12
CA PRO A 155 -4.80 9.59 -9.53
C PRO A 155 -5.51 9.76 -10.87
N ARG A 156 -5.14 8.95 -11.86
CA ARG A 156 -5.89 8.89 -13.11
C ARG A 156 -7.20 8.14 -12.85
N GLY A 157 -8.33 8.74 -13.28
CA GLY A 157 -9.63 8.07 -13.22
C GLY A 157 -9.58 6.71 -13.89
N LYS A 158 -10.37 5.76 -13.38
CA LYS A 158 -10.41 4.36 -13.85
C LYS A 158 -10.64 4.23 -15.36
#